data_AF-A0A258RYE7-F1
#
_entry.id   AF-A0A258RYE7-F1
#
_cell.length_a   1.000
_cell.length_b   1.000
_cell.length_c   1.000
_cell.angle_alpha   90.00
_cell.angle_beta   90.00
_cell.angle_gamma   90.00
#
_symmetry.space_group_name_H-M   'P 1'
#
loop_
_entity.id
_entity.type
_entity.pdbx_description
1 polymer ?
#
loop_
_entity_poly.entity_id
_entity_poly.type
_entity_poly.pdbx_seq_one_letter_code
_entity_poly.pdbx_strand_id
1 'polypeptide(L)'
;DLRRMGAANALTERRRVPLRRATVLRAAELYAERFADADGKVRATFEIVWLSGWAPHESQQKPLRPGSARMRLADALGTQEVKTAGDIPPKP
;
A
#
# COMPACT_ATOMS: atom_id res chain seq x y z
N ASP A 1 16.37 -6.08 5.19
CA ASP A 1 16.18 -7.44 4.64
C ASP A 1 15.13 -7.36 3.54
N LEU A 2 15.56 -7.26 2.27
CA LEU A 2 14.67 -7.07 1.11
C LEU A 2 13.58 -8.15 0.98
N ARG A 3 13.80 -9.34 1.57
CA ARG A 3 12.78 -10.40 1.63
C ARG A 3 11.67 -10.08 2.62
N ARG A 4 12.02 -9.57 3.81
CA ARG A 4 11.04 -9.14 4.83
C ARG A 4 10.24 -7.91 4.39
N MET A 5 10.74 -7.13 3.44
CA MET A 5 10.04 -5.97 2.86
C MET A 5 9.13 -6.33 1.67
N GLY A 6 9.04 -7.61 1.29
CA GLY A 6 8.26 -8.02 0.10
C GLY A 6 8.84 -7.57 -1.23
N ALA A 7 10.07 -7.03 -1.24
CA ALA A 7 10.75 -6.52 -2.44
C ALA A 7 11.52 -7.61 -3.23
N ALA A 8 11.30 -8.88 -2.91
CA ALA A 8 11.79 -10.00 -3.71
C ALA A 8 10.81 -10.25 -4.88
N ASN A 9 11.31 -10.85 -5.96
CA ASN A 9 10.46 -11.26 -7.09
C ASN A 9 9.32 -12.18 -6.59
N ALA A 10 8.08 -11.70 -6.64
CA ALA A 10 6.90 -12.37 -6.08
C ALA A 10 6.32 -13.50 -6.95
N LEU A 11 6.89 -13.75 -8.14
CA LEU A 11 6.38 -14.78 -9.06
C LEU A 11 6.64 -16.19 -8.51
N THR A 12 5.57 -16.90 -8.17
CA THR A 12 5.61 -18.29 -7.67
C THR A 12 6.16 -19.26 -8.72
N GLU A 13 5.71 -19.13 -9.96
CA GLU A 13 6.07 -20.01 -11.07
C GLU A 13 7.41 -19.63 -11.73
N ARG A 14 8.19 -18.74 -11.10
CA ARG A 14 9.45 -18.30 -11.67
C ARG A 14 10.42 -19.47 -11.81
N ARG A 15 11.16 -19.46 -12.91
CA ARG A 15 12.32 -20.33 -13.07
C ARG A 15 13.36 -19.99 -11.99
N ARG A 16 13.75 -20.98 -11.18
CA ARG A 16 14.69 -20.81 -10.05
C ARG A 16 16.17 -20.94 -10.43
N VAL A 17 16.46 -21.17 -11.71
CA VAL A 17 17.81 -21.33 -12.25
C VAL A 17 18.12 -20.24 -13.30
N PRO A 18 19.36 -19.73 -13.37
CA PRO A 18 19.75 -18.72 -14.35
C PRO A 18 19.51 -19.16 -15.80
N LEU A 19 19.15 -18.21 -16.67
CA LEU A 19 19.00 -18.47 -18.10
C LEU A 19 20.38 -18.63 -18.77
N ARG A 20 20.43 -19.40 -19.85
CA ARG A 20 21.63 -19.48 -20.70
C ARG A 20 21.73 -18.19 -21.51
N ARG A 21 22.96 -17.72 -21.78
CA ARG A 21 23.22 -16.53 -22.61
C ARG A 21 22.51 -16.62 -23.98
N ALA A 22 22.59 -17.77 -24.64
CA ALA A 22 21.95 -17.99 -25.93
C ALA A 22 20.43 -17.81 -25.88
N THR A 23 19.78 -18.23 -24.79
CA THR A 23 18.33 -18.06 -24.61
C THR A 23 17.96 -16.57 -24.51
N VAL A 24 18.72 -15.78 -23.76
CA VAL A 24 18.47 -14.34 -23.61
C VAL A 24 18.64 -13.62 -24.94
N LEU A 25 19.70 -13.93 -25.69
CA LEU A 25 19.95 -13.31 -26.99
C LEU A 25 18.85 -13.64 -27.99
N ARG A 26 18.47 -14.91 -28.11
CA ARG A 26 17.40 -15.32 -29.03
C ARG A 26 16.05 -14.70 -28.65
N ALA A 27 15.77 -14.58 -27.36
CA ALA A 27 14.57 -13.89 -26.89
C ALA A 27 14.60 -12.40 -27.27
N ALA A 28 15.74 -11.71 -27.11
CA ALA A 28 15.88 -10.31 -27.48
C ALA A 28 15.68 -10.06 -28.98
N GLU A 29 16.27 -10.91 -29.84
CA GLU A 29 16.06 -10.87 -31.29
C GLU A 29 14.57 -10.98 -31.65
N LEU A 30 13.90 -12.02 -31.14
CA LEU A 30 12.48 -12.25 -31.39
C LEU A 30 11.61 -11.13 -30.85
N TYR A 31 12.00 -10.51 -29.74
CA TYR A 31 11.25 -9.42 -29.13
C TYR A 31 11.36 -8.14 -29.98
N ALA A 32 12.55 -7.83 -30.47
CA ALA A 32 12.76 -6.70 -31.38
C ALA A 32 12.00 -6.89 -32.70
N GLU A 33 12.05 -8.09 -33.29
CA GLU A 33 11.36 -8.43 -34.54
C GLU A 33 9.85 -8.23 -34.44
N ARG A 34 9.25 -8.59 -33.29
CA ARG A 34 7.78 -8.67 -33.14
C ARG A 34 7.16 -7.45 -32.48
N PHE A 35 7.92 -6.68 -31.71
CA PHE A 35 7.36 -5.65 -30.81
C PHE A 35 8.10 -4.31 -30.84
N ALA A 36 9.08 -4.12 -31.73
CA ALA A 36 9.70 -2.81 -31.91
C ALA A 36 8.76 -1.85 -32.66
N ASP A 37 8.74 -0.59 -32.24
CA ASP A 37 8.15 0.52 -32.97
C ASP A 37 9.00 0.86 -34.21
N ALA A 38 8.48 1.71 -35.11
CA ALA A 38 9.18 2.10 -36.35
C ALA A 38 10.54 2.79 -36.12
N ASP A 39 10.79 3.30 -34.90
CA ASP A 39 12.07 3.88 -34.50
C ASP A 39 13.06 2.84 -33.93
N GLY A 40 12.70 1.55 -33.96
CA GLY A 40 13.51 0.44 -33.47
C GLY A 40 13.48 0.26 -31.95
N LYS A 41 12.65 1.02 -31.22
CA LYS A 41 12.54 0.89 -29.77
C LYS A 41 11.41 -0.03 -29.36
N VAL A 42 11.60 -0.71 -28.24
CA VAL A 42 10.58 -1.55 -27.63
C VAL A 42 9.84 -0.73 -26.57
N ARG A 43 8.53 -0.54 -26.74
CA ARG A 43 7.69 0.15 -25.76
C ARG A 43 7.34 -0.78 -24.61
N ALA A 44 7.62 -0.35 -23.38
CA ALA A 44 7.27 -1.09 -22.18
C ALA A 44 6.22 -0.32 -21.37
N THR A 45 5.14 -1.01 -20.99
CA THR A 45 4.12 -0.52 -20.07
C THR A 45 4.25 -1.27 -18.75
N PHE A 46 4.26 -0.54 -17.64
CA PHE A 46 4.35 -1.12 -16.31
C PHE A 46 3.14 -0.69 -15.48
N GLU A 47 2.53 -1.65 -14.81
CA GLU A 47 1.53 -1.40 -13.78
C GLU A 47 2.20 -1.55 -12.40
N ILE A 48 2.07 -0.52 -11.57
CA ILE A 48 2.69 -0.49 -10.25
C ILE A 48 1.58 -0.56 -9.21
N VAL A 49 1.59 -1.64 -8.43
CA VAL A 49 0.73 -1.79 -7.25
C VAL A 49 1.53 -1.42 -6.02
N TRP A 50 1.02 -0.48 -5.21
CA TRP A 50 1.62 -0.11 -3.93
C TRP A 50 0.65 -0.38 -2.79
N LEU A 51 1.18 -0.79 -1.64
CA LEU A 51 0.43 -0.94 -0.40
C LEU A 51 1.22 -0.26 0.71
N SER A 52 0.52 0.53 1.52
CA SER A 52 1.07 1.12 2.74
C SER A 52 0.16 0.74 3.90
N GLY A 53 0.75 0.50 5.07
CA GLY A 53 0.05 0.10 6.27
C GLY A 53 0.81 0.55 7.51
N TRP A 54 0.08 0.71 8.62
CA TRP A 54 0.62 1.12 9.91
C TRP A 54 0.27 0.06 10.94
N ALA A 55 1.24 -0.30 11.77
CA ALA A 55 1.00 -1.14 12.93
C ALA A 55 0.74 -0.24 14.15
N PRO A 56 -0.15 -0.63 15.08
CA PRO A 56 -0.30 0.08 16.35
C PRO A 56 1.05 0.14 17.09
N HIS A 57 1.42 1.33 17.56
CA HIS A 57 2.58 1.49 18.43
C HIS A 57 2.15 1.32 19.89
N GLU A 58 3.03 0.82 20.77
CA GLU A 58 2.68 0.65 22.19
C GLU A 58 2.34 1.97 22.89
N SER A 59 2.91 3.08 22.41
CA SER A 59 2.57 4.43 22.91
C SER A 59 1.25 4.98 22.34
N GLN A 60 0.51 4.21 21.54
CA GLN A 60 -0.80 4.61 21.05
C GLN A 60 -1.73 4.84 22.24
N GLN A 61 -2.28 6.04 22.36
CA GLN A 61 -3.23 6.36 23.42
C GLN A 61 -4.44 5.43 23.35
N LYS A 62 -4.71 4.72 24.44
CA LYS A 62 -5.91 3.87 24.55
C LYS A 62 -7.12 4.75 24.83
N PRO A 63 -8.28 4.48 24.19
CA PRO A 63 -9.50 5.18 24.51
C PRO A 63 -9.88 4.94 25.99
N LEU A 64 -10.38 5.98 26.64
CA LEU A 64 -10.91 5.89 27.99
C LEU A 64 -12.21 5.08 28.02
N ARG A 65 -12.62 4.60 29.20
CA ARG A 65 -13.90 3.91 29.37
C ARG A 65 -15.05 4.88 29.01
N PRO A 66 -16.11 4.42 28.31
CA PRO A 66 -17.29 5.24 28.08
C PRO A 66 -17.82 5.86 29.39
N GLY A 67 -18.14 7.15 29.38
CA GLY A 67 -18.61 7.89 30.56
C GLY A 67 -17.50 8.38 31.52
N SER A 68 -16.22 8.12 31.25
CA SER A 68 -15.09 8.59 32.07
C SER A 68 -14.36 9.82 31.53
N ALA A 69 -14.98 10.53 30.59
CA ALA A 69 -14.43 11.75 30.02
C ALA A 69 -14.32 12.85 31.10
N ARG A 70 -13.12 13.44 31.24
CA ARG A 70 -12.87 14.54 32.20
C ARG A 70 -13.11 15.93 31.58
N MET A 71 -13.11 16.03 30.26
CA MET A 71 -13.23 17.28 29.50
C MET A 71 -13.90 16.99 28.16
N ARG A 72 -14.65 17.96 27.61
CA ARG A 72 -15.28 17.84 26.29
C ARG A 72 -14.23 18.09 25.20
N LEU A 73 -14.33 17.35 24.10
CA LEU A 73 -13.42 17.51 22.96
C LEU A 73 -13.61 18.86 22.25
N ALA A 74 -14.86 19.35 22.18
CA ALA A 74 -15.20 20.65 21.63
C ALA A 74 -14.47 21.81 22.32
N ASP A 75 -14.35 21.75 23.65
CA ASP A 75 -13.60 22.74 24.44
C ASP A 75 -12.10 22.71 24.11
N ALA A 76 -11.53 21.51 23.88
CA ALA A 76 -10.12 21.35 23.50
C ALA A 76 -9.82 21.89 22.09
N LEU A 77 -10.77 21.75 21.17
CA LEU A 77 -10.61 22.07 19.75
C LEU A 77 -11.15 23.47 19.40
N GLY A 78 -11.83 24.15 20.32
CA GLY A 78 -12.45 25.46 20.09
C GLY A 78 -13.60 25.41 19.08
N THR A 79 -14.27 24.27 18.95
CA THR A 79 -15.34 24.05 17.97
C THR A 79 -16.71 23.90 18.62
N GLN A 80 -17.78 24.22 17.89
CA GLN A 80 -19.15 23.98 18.34
C GLN A 80 -19.61 22.56 17.95
N GLU A 81 -20.24 21.84 18.90
CA GLU A 81 -20.81 20.51 18.63
C GLU A 81 -22.04 20.62 17.72
N VAL A 82 -22.05 19.84 16.63
CA VAL A 82 -23.21 19.70 15.74
C VAL A 82 -24.02 18.49 16.18
N LYS A 83 -25.28 18.69 16.57
CA LYS A 83 -26.18 17.60 16.97
C LYS A 83 -26.41 16.66 15.78
N THR A 84 -26.12 15.38 15.97
CA THR A 84 -26.49 14.33 15.02
C THR A 84 -27.88 13.81 15.38
N ALA A 85 -28.63 13.26 14.43
CA ALA A 85 -30.06 12.90 14.57
C ALA A 85 -30.39 11.75 15.56
N GLY A 86 -29.61 11.54 16.62
CA GLY A 86 -29.78 10.46 17.59
C GLY A 86 -29.29 10.75 19.01
N ASP A 87 -29.13 12.01 19.42
CA ASP A 87 -28.66 12.35 20.77
C ASP A 87 -29.68 11.96 21.85
N ILE A 88 -29.36 10.91 22.62
CA ILE A 88 -30.08 10.49 23.83
C ILE A 88 -29.62 11.43 24.97
N PRO A 89 -30.54 12.02 25.76
CA PRO A 89 -30.16 12.94 26.83
C PRO A 89 -29.27 12.25 27.88
N PRO A 90 -28.32 12.99 28.49
CA PRO A 90 -27.42 12.43 29.48
C PRO A 90 -28.22 11.89 30.67
N LYS A 91 -27.88 10.67 31.11
CA LYS A 91 -28.44 10.03 32.29
C LYS A 91 -28.02 10.86 33.54
N PRO A 92 -28.90 11.06 34.53
CA PRO A 92 -28.61 11.88 35.72
C PRO A 92 -27.41 11.39 36.51
#